data_AF-A0A6P0S169-F1
#
_entry.id   AF-A0A6P0S169-F1
#
_cell.length_a   1.000
_cell.length_b   1.000
_cell.length_c   1.000
_cell.angle_alpha   90.00
_cell.angle_beta   90.00
_cell.angle_gamma   90.00
#
_symmetry.space_group_name_H-M   'P 1'
#
loop_
_entity.id
_entity.type
_entity.pdbx_description
1 polymer ?
#
loop_
_entity_poly.entity_id
_entity_poly.type
_entity_poly.pdbx_seq_one_letter_code
_entity_poly.pdbx_strand_id
1 'polypeptide(L)'
;MNEKFTPPGDCPVCGAFVPRGALSCDECGSCSDTGWNEEAFYDGLDLPTEEDVNSQGSSTWVKYLICAGLALLLIYAFVLN
;
A
#
# COMPACT_ATOMS: atom_id res chain seq x y z
N MET A 1 -2.32 -4.39 -28.96
CA MET A 1 -1.10 -3.56 -28.95
C MET A 1 -0.02 -4.44 -28.37
N ASN A 2 1.01 -4.79 -29.14
CA ASN A 2 2.07 -5.68 -28.67
C ASN A 2 3.24 -4.81 -28.24
N GLU A 3 3.08 -4.09 -27.13
CA GLU A 3 4.22 -3.44 -26.49
C GLU A 3 5.18 -4.58 -26.09
N LYS A 4 6.33 -4.61 -26.76
CA LYS A 4 7.38 -5.60 -26.49
C LYS A 4 7.92 -5.31 -25.11
N PHE A 5 7.36 -5.99 -24.12
CA PHE A 5 7.85 -5.95 -22.76
C PHE A 5 9.34 -6.32 -22.75
N THR A 6 10.17 -5.44 -22.18
CA THR A 6 11.62 -5.65 -22.07
C THR A 6 11.94 -5.93 -20.60
N PRO A 7 12.48 -7.13 -20.28
CA PRO A 7 12.81 -7.46 -18.89
C PRO A 7 13.88 -6.53 -18.31
N PRO A 8 13.85 -6.27 -16.99
CA PRO A 8 14.66 -5.23 -16.36
C PRO A 8 16.17 -5.53 -16.24
N GLY A 9 16.61 -6.74 -16.57
CA GLY A 9 18.01 -7.17 -16.39
C GLY A 9 18.32 -7.62 -14.97
N ASP A 10 17.95 -6.84 -13.96
CA ASP A 10 17.93 -7.25 -12.55
C ASP A 10 16.50 -7.19 -12.02
N CYS A 11 16.06 -8.20 -11.28
CA CYS A 11 14.71 -8.26 -10.76
C CYS A 11 14.54 -7.22 -9.64
N PRO A 12 13.61 -6.26 -9.76
CA PRO A 12 13.40 -5.24 -8.73
C PRO A 12 12.82 -5.80 -7.42
N VAL A 13 12.26 -7.02 -7.45
CA VAL A 13 11.62 -7.65 -6.28
C VAL A 13 12.62 -8.44 -5.43
N CYS A 14 13.54 -9.20 -6.05
CA CYS A 14 14.49 -10.05 -5.32
C CYS A 14 15.96 -9.75 -5.59
N GLY A 15 16.28 -8.88 -6.55
CA GLY A 15 17.65 -8.53 -6.95
C GLY A 15 18.36 -9.56 -7.83
N ALA A 16 17.71 -10.65 -8.22
CA ALA A 16 18.33 -11.67 -9.09
C ALA A 16 18.42 -11.21 -10.55
N PHE A 17 19.46 -11.65 -11.27
CA PHE A 17 19.60 -11.37 -12.70
C PHE A 17 18.49 -12.04 -13.52
N VAL A 18 17.87 -11.27 -14.40
CA VAL A 18 16.79 -11.67 -15.31
C VAL A 18 17.30 -11.59 -16.77
N PRO A 19 17.37 -12.72 -17.49
CA PRO A 19 17.85 -12.72 -18.87
C PRO A 19 16.87 -12.01 -19.82
N ARG A 20 17.41 -11.50 -20.94
CA ARG A 20 16.59 -10.87 -21.98
C ARG A 20 15.58 -11.86 -22.56
N GLY A 21 14.32 -11.43 -22.64
CA GLY A 21 13.21 -12.26 -23.13
C GLY A 21 12.55 -13.15 -22.07
N ALA A 22 12.98 -13.10 -20.81
CA ALA A 22 12.27 -13.77 -19.73
C ALA A 22 10.85 -13.22 -19.56
N LEU A 23 9.88 -14.11 -19.31
CA LEU A 23 8.49 -13.74 -19.00
C LEU A 23 8.28 -13.47 -17.50
N SER A 24 9.11 -14.08 -16.65
CA SER A 24 9.10 -13.96 -15.20
C SER A 24 10.49 -14.18 -14.62
N CYS A 25 10.71 -13.76 -13.38
CA CYS A 25 11.94 -14.04 -12.64
C CYS A 25 11.94 -15.50 -12.19
N ASP A 26 13.02 -16.23 -12.45
CA ASP A 26 13.15 -17.65 -12.05
C ASP A 26 13.27 -17.83 -10.52
N GLU A 27 13.74 -16.80 -9.80
CA GLU A 27 13.97 -16.88 -8.35
C GLU A 27 12.70 -16.57 -7.54
N CYS A 28 11.92 -15.56 -7.94
CA CYS A 28 10.76 -15.11 -7.15
C CYS A 28 9.41 -15.18 -7.89
N GLY A 29 9.41 -15.49 -9.19
CA GLY A 29 8.18 -15.57 -9.99
C GLY A 29 7.56 -14.23 -10.39
N SER A 30 8.17 -13.09 -10.04
CA SER A 30 7.66 -11.77 -10.45
C SER A 30 7.73 -11.59 -11.97
N CYS A 31 6.72 -10.94 -12.55
CA CYS A 31 6.61 -10.70 -13.99
C CYS A 31 6.16 -9.26 -14.30
N SER A 32 5.90 -8.94 -15.57
CA SER A 32 5.42 -7.63 -16.03
C SER A 32 4.20 -7.12 -15.25
N ASP A 33 3.33 -8.04 -14.84
CA ASP A 33 2.02 -7.68 -14.28
C ASP A 33 2.04 -7.59 -12.74
N THR A 34 3.05 -8.19 -12.10
CA THR A 34 3.09 -8.39 -10.65
C THR A 34 4.31 -7.79 -9.96
N GLY A 35 5.36 -7.45 -10.71
CA GLY A 35 6.60 -6.98 -10.08
C GLY A 35 7.62 -6.28 -10.97
N TRP A 36 7.42 -6.22 -12.28
CA TRP A 36 8.34 -5.55 -13.22
C TRP A 36 7.75 -4.30 -13.89
N ASN A 37 6.54 -3.90 -13.51
CA ASN A 37 5.97 -2.63 -13.94
C ASN A 37 6.55 -1.46 -13.12
N GLU A 38 6.33 -0.25 -13.62
CA GLU A 38 6.85 0.98 -13.00
C GLU A 38 6.26 1.23 -11.61
N GLU A 39 5.03 0.76 -11.36
CA GLU A 39 4.34 0.90 -10.06
C GLU A 39 4.98 0.01 -8.97
N ALA A 40 5.33 -1.23 -9.33
CA ALA A 40 5.96 -2.20 -8.43
C ALA A 40 7.40 -1.83 -8.04
N PHE A 41 8.08 -0.99 -8.84
CA PHE A 41 9.40 -0.46 -8.48
C PHE A 41 9.34 0.42 -7.24
N TYR A 42 8.22 1.11 -7.01
CA TYR A 42 7.99 1.96 -5.84
C TYR A 42 7.30 1.23 -4.68
N ASP A 43 6.86 -0.01 -4.89
CA ASP A 43 6.24 -0.85 -3.86
C ASP A 43 7.29 -1.58 -2.99
N GLY A 44 8.54 -1.10 -3.05
CA GLY A 44 9.58 -1.43 -2.10
C GLY A 44 9.10 -1.00 -0.73
N LEU A 45 8.49 -1.97 -0.02
CA LEU A 45 7.91 -1.87 1.31
C LEU A 45 8.24 -0.52 1.96
N ASP A 46 7.28 0.40 1.89
CA ASP A 46 7.18 1.50 2.84
C ASP A 46 6.83 0.85 4.19
N LEU A 47 7.80 0.10 4.73
CA LEU A 47 7.88 -0.17 6.15
C LEU A 47 7.78 1.23 6.74
N PRO A 48 6.78 1.51 7.58
CA PRO A 48 6.70 2.81 8.21
C PRO A 48 8.03 3.03 8.92
N THR A 49 8.91 3.81 8.30
CA THR A 49 10.00 4.44 9.01
C THR A 49 9.28 5.23 10.09
N GLU A 50 9.78 5.09 11.29
CA GLU A 50 9.12 5.38 12.56
C GLU A 50 8.82 6.86 12.79
N GLU A 51 8.45 7.61 11.74
CA GLU A 51 8.31 9.05 11.75
C GLU A 51 7.08 9.59 10.99
N ASP A 52 6.41 8.88 10.06
CA ASP A 52 5.24 9.46 9.36
C ASP A 52 4.09 8.48 9.08
N VAL A 53 3.38 8.09 10.13
CA VAL A 53 2.07 7.43 10.03
C VAL A 53 0.97 8.47 9.77
N ASN A 54 0.99 9.13 8.60
CA ASN A 54 -0.17 9.89 8.16
C ASN A 54 -1.07 9.02 7.28
N SER A 55 -2.17 8.60 7.90
CA SER A 55 -3.38 8.08 7.27
C SER A 55 -3.37 6.61 6.81
N GLN A 56 -3.02 5.69 7.72
CA GLN A 56 -3.73 4.40 7.84
C GLN A 56 -3.59 3.81 9.25
N GLY A 57 -3.71 4.64 10.29
CA GLY A 57 -3.84 4.19 11.68
C GLY A 57 -5.20 4.60 12.20
N SER A 58 -6.17 3.68 12.27
CA SER A 58 -7.50 3.96 12.82
C SER A 58 -7.36 4.30 14.31
N SER A 59 -7.11 5.57 14.58
CA SER A 59 -6.58 5.98 15.84
C SER A 59 -7.68 5.92 16.88
N THR A 60 -7.48 5.17 17.96
CA THR A 60 -8.48 4.98 19.03
C THR A 60 -9.02 6.30 19.58
N TRP A 61 -8.21 7.37 19.55
CA TRP A 61 -8.63 8.73 19.93
C TRP A 61 -9.74 9.29 19.01
N VAL A 62 -9.73 9.00 17.71
CA VAL A 62 -10.80 9.37 16.79
C VAL A 62 -12.11 8.67 17.16
N LYS A 63 -12.04 7.41 17.60
CA LYS A 63 -13.23 6.68 18.10
C LYS A 63 -13.79 7.35 19.36
N TYR A 64 -12.95 7.76 20.30
CA TYR A 64 -13.40 8.47 21.50
C TYR A 64 -14.02 9.84 21.19
N LEU A 65 -13.46 10.59 20.22
CA LEU A 65 -14.04 11.87 19.78
C LEU A 65 -15.42 11.69 19.14
N ILE A 66 -15.59 10.67 18.30
CA ILE A 66 -16.88 10.36 17.68
C ILE A 66 -17.89 9.90 18.74
N CYS A 67 -17.49 9.01 19.66
CA CYS A 67 -18.36 8.55 20.74
C CYS A 67 -18.79 9.69 21.67
N ALA A 68 -17.88 10.59 22.03
CA ALA A 68 -18.19 11.74 22.87
C ALA A 68 -19.17 12.70 22.17
N GLY A 69 -18.97 12.98 20.88
CA GLY A 69 -19.88 13.80 20.09
C GLY A 69 -21.30 13.23 20.02
N LEU A 70 -21.43 11.93 19.74
CA LEU A 70 -22.74 11.26 19.70
C LEU A 70 -23.42 11.25 21.07
N ALA A 71 -22.68 10.98 22.15
CA ALA A 71 -23.21 10.99 23.51
C ALA A 71 -23.74 12.39 23.89
N LEU A 72 -22.99 13.46 23.58
CA LEU A 72 -23.40 14.83 23.85
C LEU A 72 -24.66 15.22 23.04
N LEU A 73 -24.76 14.80 21.78
CA LEU A 73 -25.94 15.04 20.95
C LEU A 73 -27.19 14.38 21.53
N LEU A 74 -27.08 13.12 21.97
CA LEU A 74 -28.19 12.38 22.58
C LEU A 74 -28.64 13.03 23.90
N ILE A 75 -27.70 13.44 24.75
CA ILE A 75 -28.02 14.15 26.00
C ILE A 75 -28.74 15.46 25.70
N TYR A 76 -28.27 16.22 24.73
CA TYR A 76 -28.89 17.48 24.32
C TYR A 76 -30.32 17.28 23.81
N ALA A 77 -30.55 16.28 22.95
CA ALA A 77 -31.88 15.95 22.45
C ALA A 77 -32.86 15.56 23.57
N PHE A 78 -32.39 14.82 24.58
CA PHE A 78 -33.20 14.45 25.75
C PHE A 78 -33.56 15.67 26.62
N VAL A 79 -32.67 16.65 26.76
CA VAL A 79 -32.93 17.86 27.55
C VAL A 79 -33.91 18.82 26.85
N LEU A 80 -33.92 18.82 25.52
CA LEU A 80 -34.79 19.71 24.72
C LEU A 80 -36.19 19.15 24.44
N ASN A 81 -36.45 17.89 24.77
CA ASN A 81 -37.73 17.23 24.54
C ASN A 81 -38.48 17.02 25.85
#